data_AF-A0A653SFC1-F1
#
_entry.id   AF-A0A653SFC1-F1
#
_cell.length_a   1.000
_cell.length_b   1.000
_cell.length_c   1.000
_cell.angle_alpha   90.00
_cell.angle_beta   90.00
_cell.angle_gamma   90.00
#
_symmetry.space_group_name_H-M   'P 1'
#
loop_
_entity.id
_entity.type
_entity.pdbx_description
1 polymer ?
#
loop_
_entity_poly.entity_id
_entity_poly.type
_entity_poly.pdbx_seq_one_letter_code
_entity_poly.pdbx_strand_id
1 'polypeptide(L)' 'MDKPPLIKVSLYFFASFTQNEIEEFHKYIVIDAETKRELQGGKSYHHYENPYKK' A
#
# COMPACT_ATOMS: atom_id res chain seq x y z
N MET A 1 21.00 -0.98 -33.70
CA MET A 1 19.87 -0.52 -32.88
C MET A 1 20.42 -0.30 -31.48
N ASP A 2 20.47 0.95 -31.03
CA ASP A 2 20.95 1.26 -29.69
C ASP A 2 19.95 0.76 -28.66
N LYS A 3 20.47 0.17 -27.58
CA LYS A 3 19.67 -0.33 -26.48
C LYS A 3 18.95 0.85 -25.81
N PRO A 4 17.64 0.76 -25.53
CA PRO A 4 16.92 1.85 -24.88
C PRO A 4 17.53 2.16 -23.50
N PRO A 5 17.49 3.43 -23.06
CA PRO A 5 18.04 3.85 -21.78
C PRO A 5 17.33 3.13 -20.64
N LEU A 6 18.12 2.65 -19.68
CA LEU A 6 17.58 2.04 -18.47
C LEU A 6 17.12 3.15 -17.52
N ILE A 7 15.80 3.36 -17.42
CA ILE A 7 15.23 4.32 -16.46
C ILE A 7 15.09 3.59 -15.13
N LYS A 8 15.80 4.06 -14.10
CA LYS A 8 15.68 3.56 -12.73
C LYS A 8 14.75 4.48 -11.95
N VAL A 9 13.55 3.99 -11.64
CA VAL A 9 12.60 4.68 -10.76
C VAL A 9 12.77 4.13 -9.34
N SER A 10 12.83 5.02 -8.35
CA SER A 10 12.85 4.66 -6.92
C SER A 10 11.56 5.13 -6.27
N LEU A 11 10.97 4.30 -5.41
CA LEU A 11 9.67 4.56 -4.79
C LEU A 11 9.74 4.30 -3.29
N TYR A 12 8.96 5.04 -2.52
CA TYR A 12 8.61 4.65 -1.15
C TYR A 12 7.23 4.01 -1.14
N PHE A 13 7.12 2.93 -0.39
CA PHE A 13 5.86 2.24 -0.14
C PHE A 13 5.59 2.23 1.35
N PHE A 14 4.47 2.82 1.75
CA PHE A 14 4.00 2.77 3.13
C PHE A 14 2.67 2.03 3.16
N ALA A 15 2.57 1.08 4.07
CA ALA A 15 1.34 0.36 4.35
C ALA A 15 1.10 0.33 5.86
N SER A 16 -0.17 0.42 6.25
CA SER A 16 -0.62 0.31 7.62
C SER A 16 -1.86 -0.57 7.67
N PHE A 17 -2.00 -1.31 8.75
CA PHE A 17 -3.15 -2.16 9.01
C PHE A 17 -3.58 -1.99 10.47
N THR A 18 -4.89 -2.03 10.69
CA THR A 18 -5.51 -2.03 12.01
C THR A 18 -6.58 -3.11 12.04
N GLN A 19 -6.57 -3.96 13.07
CA GLN A 19 -7.58 -4.97 13.28
C GLN A 19 -8.19 -4.84 14.67
N ASN A 20 -9.51 -4.96 14.73
CA ASN A 20 -10.26 -5.13 15.97
C ASN A 20 -11.12 -6.40 15.90
N GLU A 21 -12.02 -6.59 16.87
CA GLU A 21 -12.83 -7.79 16.95
C GLU A 21 -13.94 -7.92 15.88
N ILE A 22 -14.10 -6.93 15.00
CA ILE A 22 -15.20 -6.80 14.03
C ILE A 22 -14.68 -6.49 12.62
N GLU A 23 -13.61 -5.71 12.52
CA GLU A 23 -13.10 -5.20 11.25
C GLU A 23 -11.58 -5.21 11.17
N GLU A 24 -11.12 -5.34 9.94
CA GLU A 24 -9.74 -5.25 9.52
C GLU A 24 -9.64 -4.15 8.46
N PHE A 25 -8.85 -3.12 8.74
CA PHE A 25 -8.64 -1.98 7.87
C PHE A 25 -7.20 -1.97 7.35
N HIS A 26 -7.06 -1.81 6.04
CA HIS A 26 -5.77 -1.64 5.37
C HIS A 26 -5.73 -0.31 4.64
N LYS A 27 -4.56 0.33 4.68
CA LYS A 27 -4.28 1.55 3.92
C LYS A 27 -2.85 1.49 3.38
N TYR A 28 -2.66 1.92 2.15
CA TYR A 28 -1.33 2.07 1.56
C TYR A 28 -1.20 3.36 0.75
N ILE A 29 0.05 3.77 0.55
CA ILE A 29 0.45 4.88 -0.32
C ILE A 29 1.80 4.54 -0.99
N VAL A 30 1.91 4.88 -2.28
CA VAL A 30 3.10 4.80 -3.12
C VAL A 30 3.54 6.22 -3.44
N ILE A 31 4.80 6.53 -3.17
CA ILE A 31 5.38 7.87 -3.35
C ILE A 31 6.60 7.77 -4.25
N ASP A 32 6.70 8.69 -5.21
CA ASP A 32 7.91 8.87 -6.00
C ASP A 32 9.06 9.34 -5.09
N ALA A 33 10.17 8.59 -5.04
CA ALA A 33 11.22 8.87 -4.06
C ALA A 33 12.03 10.14 -4.41
N GLU A 34 12.00 10.62 -5.65
CA GLU A 34 12.71 11.83 -6.08
C GLU A 34 11.88 13.07 -5.78
N THR A 35 10.68 13.12 -6.33
CA THR A 35 9.77 14.26 -6.27
C THR A 35 8.94 14.31 -4.99
N LYS A 36 8.93 13.21 -4.21
CA LYS A 36 8.10 13.01 -3.01
C LYS A 36 6.59 13.13 -3.28
N ARG A 37 6.17 13.00 -4.55
CA ARG A 37 4.76 13.07 -4.94
C ARG A 37 4.08 11.72 -4.71
N GLU A 38 2.87 11.76 -4.17
CA GLU A 38 2.00 10.59 -4.16
C GLU A 38 1.70 10.16 -5.60
N LEU A 39 1.97 8.91 -5.90
CA LEU A 39 1.66 8.29 -7.19
C LEU A 39 0.36 7.51 -7.13
N GLN A 40 0.13 6.83 -6.01
CA GLN A 40 -1.04 5.99 -5.81
C GLN A 40 -1.31 5.82 -4.33
N GLY A 41 -2.58 5.68 -3.96
CA GLY A 41 -3.00 5.31 -2.62
C GLY A 41 -4.25 4.45 -2.67
N GLY A 42 -4.49 3.72 -1.59
CA GLY A 42 -5.66 2.89 -1.47
C GLY A 42 -6.00 2.55 -0.03
N LYS A 43 -7.25 2.16 0.17
CA LYS A 43 -7.74 1.62 1.43
C LYS A 43 -8.74 0.50 1.16
N SER A 44 -8.72 -0.53 2.00
CA SER A 44 -9.70 -1.61 1.95
C SER A 44 -10.16 -1.95 3.36
N TYR A 45 -11.45 -2.21 3.50
CA TYR A 45 -12.06 -2.73 4.71
C TYR A 45 -12.40 -4.19 4.45
N HIS A 46 -11.95 -5.07 5.34
CA HIS A 46 -12.37 -6.45 5.40
C HIS A 46 -13.16 -6.64 6.70
N HIS A 47 -14.35 -7.22 6.59
CA HIS A 47 -15.05 -7.68 7.78
C HIS A 47 -14.25 -8.85 8.35
N TYR A 48 -13.81 -8.72 9.60
CA TYR A 48 -13.07 -9.78 10.27
C TYR A 48 -14.03 -10.59 11.12
N GLU A 49 -14.45 -11.75 10.62
CA GLU A 49 -15.16 -12.74 11.43
C GLU A 49 -14.15 -13.42 12.35
N ASN A 50 -14.12 -13.01 13.62
CA ASN A 50 -13.22 -13.58 14.61
C ASN A 50 -13.57 -15.08 14.82
N PRO A 51 -12.71 -16.03 14.42
CA PRO A 51 -12.99 -17.46 14.56
C PRO A 51 -13.02 -17.93 16.04
N TYR A 52 -12.61 -17.07 16.97
CA TYR A 52 -12.58 -17.33 18.40
C TYR A 52 -13.76 -16.70 19.16
N LYS A 53 -14.62 -15.91 18.51
CA LYS A 53 -15.89 -15.47 19.09
C LYS A 53 -16.93 -16.57 18.87
N LYS A 54 -17.25 -17.27 19.96
CA LYS A 54 -18.39 -18.21 20.05
C LYS A 54 -19.66 -17.48 20.49
#